data_AF-A0A7V2W5A2-F1
#
_entry.id   AF-A0A7V2W5A2-F1
#
_cell.length_a   1.000
_cell.length_b   1.000
_cell.length_c   1.000
_cell.angle_alpha   90.00
_cell.angle_beta   90.00
_cell.angle_gamma   90.00
#
_symmetry.space_group_name_H-M   'P 1'
#
loop_
_entity.id
_entity.type
_entity.pdbx_description
1 polymer ?
#
loop_
_entity_poly.entity_id
_entity_poly.type
_entity_poly.pdbx_seq_one_letter_code
_entity_poly.pdbx_strand_id
1 'polypeptide(L)'
;MKLSEQELKILKNFFREKPVLRVYLFGSYGRGDANEKSDIDLLVDLDYSKHIGLEFIGMKLDLEDLLLKNVDLVAHDGLSRHLAPTIEKEKRLIYERQNG
;
A
#
# COMPACT_ATOMS: atom_id res chain seq x y z
N MET A 1 0.87 -7.20 -15.60
CA MET A 1 0.82 -5.71 -15.67
C MET A 1 1.69 -5.13 -14.57
N LYS A 2 2.05 -3.84 -14.66
CA LYS A 2 2.76 -3.09 -13.61
C LYS A 2 1.99 -1.82 -13.33
N LEU A 3 2.19 -1.23 -12.15
CA LEU A 3 1.74 0.15 -11.91
C LEU A 3 2.44 1.08 -12.90
N SER A 4 1.66 1.99 -13.47
CA SER A 4 2.15 3.09 -14.29
C SER A 4 2.90 4.12 -13.45
N GLU A 5 3.73 4.93 -14.10
CA GLU A 5 4.43 6.05 -13.46
C GLU A 5 3.45 7.05 -12.82
N GLN A 6 2.27 7.22 -13.42
CA GLN A 6 1.23 8.09 -12.88
C GLN A 6 0.64 7.54 -11.58
N GLU A 7 0.29 6.25 -11.54
CA GLU A 7 -0.22 5.59 -10.33
C GLU A 7 0.83 5.62 -9.20
N LEU A 8 2.10 5.35 -9.53
CA LEU A 8 3.20 5.45 -8.56
C LEU A 8 3.34 6.87 -8.00
N LYS A 9 3.18 7.89 -8.84
CA LYS A 9 3.22 9.30 -8.41
C LYS A 9 2.03 9.65 -7.50
N ILE A 10 0.83 9.18 -7.84
CA ILE A 10 -0.37 9.36 -7.00
C ILE A 10 -0.14 8.74 -5.63
N LEU A 11 0.29 7.48 -5.56
CA LEU A 11 0.58 6.77 -4.31
C LEU A 11 1.61 7.52 -3.45
N LYS A 12 2.76 7.90 -4.05
CA LYS A 12 3.82 8.62 -3.32
C LYS A 12 3.37 9.96 -2.77
N ASN A 13 2.56 10.71 -3.52
CA ASN A 13 2.03 12.00 -3.08
C ASN A 13 0.97 11.81 -1.98
N PHE A 14 0.09 10.83 -2.16
CA PHE A 14 -0.97 10.53 -1.21
C PHE A 14 -0.41 10.19 0.18
N PHE A 15 0.56 9.26 0.25
CA PHE A 15 1.10 8.80 1.52
C PHE A 15 2.01 9.80 2.23
N ARG A 16 2.48 10.87 1.55
CA ARG A 16 3.35 11.88 2.14
C ARG A 16 2.71 12.57 3.36
N GLU A 17 1.41 12.81 3.29
CA GLU A 17 0.66 13.54 4.33
C GLU A 17 -0.07 12.61 5.30
N LYS A 18 0.12 11.29 5.18
CA LYS A 18 -0.58 10.28 5.98
C LYS A 18 0.30 9.76 7.13
N PRO A 19 -0.27 9.15 8.18
CA PRO A 19 0.49 8.50 9.25
C PRO A 19 1.08 7.15 8.79
N VAL A 20 1.86 7.17 7.70
CA VAL A 20 2.47 5.99 7.07
C VAL A 20 3.99 6.22 6.97
N LEU A 21 4.76 5.23 7.39
CA LEU A 21 6.22 5.20 7.34
C LEU A 21 6.71 4.63 6.02
N ARG A 22 6.14 3.49 5.61
CA ARG A 22 6.52 2.77 4.39
C ARG A 22 5.29 2.18 3.73
N VAL A 23 5.36 2.06 2.41
CA VAL A 23 4.35 1.39 1.60
C VAL A 23 5.06 0.43 0.67
N TYR A 24 4.57 -0.80 0.66
CA TYR A 24 5.02 -1.84 -0.23
C TYR A 24 3.87 -2.30 -1.12
N LEU A 25 4.18 -2.48 -2.40
CA LEU A 25 3.30 -3.18 -3.34
C LEU A 25 3.55 -4.68 -3.22
N PHE A 26 2.51 -5.47 -3.02
CA PHE A 26 2.64 -6.93 -2.96
C PHE A 26 1.62 -7.60 -3.88
N GLY A 27 1.38 -8.90 -3.68
CA GLY A 27 0.34 -9.63 -4.38
C GLY A 27 0.57 -9.70 -5.89
N SER A 28 -0.51 -9.60 -6.67
CA SER A 28 -0.45 -9.81 -8.13
C SER A 28 0.48 -8.80 -8.83
N TYR A 29 0.48 -7.54 -8.38
CA TYR A 29 1.36 -6.50 -8.90
C TYR A 29 2.81 -6.67 -8.40
N GLY A 30 3.00 -7.14 -7.16
CA GLY A 30 4.31 -7.49 -6.62
C GLY A 30 4.98 -8.64 -7.39
N ARG A 31 4.23 -9.68 -7.75
CA ARG A 31 4.72 -10.83 -8.52
C ARG A 31 4.88 -10.55 -10.03
N GLY A 32 4.08 -9.64 -10.57
CA GLY A 32 4.08 -9.28 -12.00
C GLY A 32 2.94 -9.93 -12.81
N ASP A 33 2.09 -10.71 -12.17
CA ASP A 33 0.98 -11.46 -12.76
C ASP A 33 -0.34 -10.66 -12.79
N ALA A 34 -0.33 -9.39 -12.39
CA ALA A 34 -1.51 -8.54 -12.40
C ALA A 34 -2.14 -8.40 -13.80
N ASN A 35 -3.47 -8.36 -13.86
CA ASN A 35 -4.26 -8.07 -15.05
C ASN A 35 -5.16 -6.85 -14.82
N GLU A 36 -5.98 -6.48 -15.81
CA GLU A 36 -6.81 -5.27 -15.79
C GLU A 36 -7.87 -5.27 -14.68
N LYS A 37 -8.23 -6.45 -14.17
CA LYS A 37 -9.20 -6.64 -13.09
C LYS A 37 -8.54 -6.88 -11.74
N SER A 38 -7.21 -6.83 -11.66
CA SER A 38 -6.48 -7.05 -10.41
C SER A 38 -6.55 -5.84 -9.49
N ASP A 39 -6.86 -6.10 -8.23
CA ASP A 39 -6.81 -5.13 -7.15
C ASP A 39 -5.34 -4.72 -6.86
N ILE A 40 -5.14 -3.51 -6.34
CA ILE A 40 -3.82 -3.02 -5.94
C ILE A 40 -3.59 -3.38 -4.47
N ASP A 41 -2.76 -4.38 -4.23
CA ASP A 41 -2.41 -4.86 -2.88
C ASP A 41 -1.27 -4.01 -2.28
N LEU A 42 -1.57 -3.27 -1.19
CA LEU A 42 -0.64 -2.37 -0.51
C LEU A 42 -0.44 -2.75 0.94
N LEU A 43 0.81 -3.02 1.32
CA LEU A 43 1.21 -3.26 2.70
C LEU A 43 1.80 -1.97 3.26
N VAL A 44 1.28 -1.48 4.38
CA VAL A 44 1.73 -0.24 5.00
C VAL A 44 2.30 -0.45 6.40
N ASP A 45 3.47 0.15 6.63
CA ASP A 45 4.02 0.33 7.96
C ASP A 45 3.45 1.65 8.51
N LEU A 46 2.61 1.57 9.54
CA LEU A 46 1.90 2.72 10.09
C LEU A 46 2.74 3.44 11.16
N ASP A 47 2.53 4.75 11.29
CA ASP A 47 3.13 5.58 12.34
C ASP A 47 2.21 5.66 13.57
N TYR A 48 2.33 4.70 14.48
CA TYR A 48 1.50 4.63 15.70
C TYR A 48 1.78 5.72 16.74
N SER A 49 2.74 6.62 16.50
CA SER A 49 2.82 7.85 17.29
C SER A 49 1.65 8.80 17.00
N LYS A 50 0.94 8.58 15.87
CA LYS A 50 -0.25 9.31 15.44
C LYS A 50 -1.51 8.48 15.62
N HIS A 51 -2.65 9.15 15.72
CA HIS A 51 -3.94 8.47 15.74
C HIS A 51 -4.32 7.99 14.33
N ILE A 52 -4.49 6.68 14.14
CA ILE A 52 -4.81 6.10 12.82
C ILE A 52 -6.29 5.72 12.72
N GLY A 53 -6.90 5.19 13.79
CA GLY A 53 -8.33 4.92 13.93
C GLY A 53 -9.10 4.63 12.63
N LEU A 54 -10.11 5.45 12.36
CA LEU A 54 -10.91 5.39 11.12
C LEU A 54 -10.18 5.97 9.90
N GLU A 55 -9.08 6.70 10.08
CA GLU A 55 -8.29 7.23 8.97
C GLU A 55 -7.72 6.11 8.09
N PHE A 56 -7.45 4.92 8.67
CA PHE A 56 -7.03 3.76 7.87
C PHE A 56 -8.05 3.35 6.83
N ILE A 57 -9.32 3.30 7.21
CA ILE A 57 -10.43 2.97 6.31
C ILE A 57 -10.60 4.11 5.29
N GLY A 58 -10.51 5.36 5.73
CA GLY A 58 -10.52 6.52 4.85
C GLY A 58 -9.41 6.47 3.80
N MET A 59 -8.19 6.07 4.19
CA MET A 59 -7.08 5.93 3.25
C MET A 59 -7.37 4.92 2.15
N LYS A 60 -7.99 3.79 2.48
CA LYS A 60 -8.40 2.78 1.48
C LYS A 60 -9.37 3.38 0.47
N LEU A 61 -10.44 4.04 0.95
CA LEU A 61 -11.47 4.61 0.09
C LEU A 61 -10.91 5.72 -0.81
N ASP A 62 -10.12 6.63 -0.25
CA ASP A 62 -9.45 7.70 -1.01
C ASP A 62 -8.58 7.12 -2.14
N LEU A 63 -7.85 6.04 -1.88
CA LEU A 63 -7.00 5.39 -2.87
C LEU A 63 -7.81 4.72 -3.99
N GLU A 64 -8.93 4.10 -3.66
CA GLU A 64 -9.84 3.51 -4.65
C GLU A 64 -10.39 4.57 -5.61
N ASP A 65 -10.79 5.73 -5.07
CA ASP A 65 -11.27 6.87 -5.85
C ASP A 65 -10.16 7.51 -6.70
N LEU A 66 -8.95 7.66 -6.14
CA LEU A 66 -7.82 8.30 -6.84
C LEU A 66 -7.26 7.42 -7.98
N LEU A 67 -7.27 6.11 -7.81
CA LEU A 67 -6.68 5.16 -8.76
C LEU A 67 -7.73 4.56 -9.71
N LEU A 68 -9.02 4.78 -9.45
CA LEU A 68 -10.15 4.21 -10.19
C LEU A 68 -10.05 2.67 -10.27
N LYS A 69 -9.57 2.06 -9.19
CA LYS A 69 -9.30 0.62 -9.04
C LYS A 69 -9.54 0.22 -7.60
N ASN A 70 -9.92 -1.03 -7.36
CA ASN A 70 -9.95 -1.57 -6.01
C ASN A 70 -8.54 -1.58 -5.40
N VAL A 71 -8.47 -1.32 -4.11
CA VAL A 71 -7.21 -1.27 -3.35
C VAL A 71 -7.39 -2.09 -2.09
N ASP A 72 -6.54 -3.10 -1.89
CA ASP A 72 -6.45 -3.81 -0.62
C ASP A 72 -5.33 -3.17 0.22
N LEU A 73 -5.72 -2.49 1.30
CA LEU A 73 -4.78 -1.80 2.18
C LEU A 73 -4.62 -2.61 3.46
N VAL A 74 -3.42 -3.13 3.69
CA VAL A 74 -3.09 -4.01 4.80
C VAL A 74 -2.03 -3.37 5.69
N ALA A 75 -2.28 -3.32 6.99
CA ALA A 75 -1.27 -2.88 7.98
C ALA A 75 -0.27 -4.02 8.25
N HIS A 76 1.03 -3.71 8.31
CA HIS A 76 2.09 -4.68 8.57
C HIS A 76 1.85 -5.47 9.87
N ASP A 77 1.48 -4.79 10.95
CA ASP A 77 1.22 -5.44 12.25
C ASP A 77 -0.07 -6.29 12.27
N GLY A 78 -0.95 -6.10 11.29
CA GLY A 78 -2.16 -6.92 11.13
C GLY A 78 -1.90 -8.27 10.46
N LEU A 79 -0.69 -8.51 9.95
CA LEU A 79 -0.37 -9.73 9.23
C LEU A 79 -0.30 -10.95 10.15
N SER A 80 -0.97 -12.03 9.75
CA SER A 80 -0.79 -13.31 10.41
C SER A 80 0.63 -13.83 10.21
N ARG A 81 1.17 -14.52 11.23
CA ARG A 81 2.49 -15.16 11.20
C ARG A 81 2.72 -16.12 10.02
N HIS A 82 1.64 -16.65 9.46
CA HIS A 82 1.68 -17.60 8.33
C HIS A 82 1.76 -16.88 6.98
N LEU A 83 1.19 -15.68 6.89
CA LEU A 83 1.14 -14.91 5.66
C LEU A 83 2.35 -13.98 5.50
N ALA A 84 2.88 -13.46 6.61
CA ALA A 84 4.02 -12.54 6.60
C ALA A 84 5.22 -13.06 5.77
N PRO A 85 5.70 -14.32 5.91
CA PRO A 85 6.86 -14.78 5.15
C PRO A 85 6.64 -14.79 3.62
N THR A 86 5.40 -14.99 3.16
CA THR A 86 5.06 -14.97 1.75
C THR A 86 5.06 -13.53 1.23
N ILE A 87 4.39 -12.63 1.95
CA ILE A 87 4.33 -11.21 1.58
C ILE A 87 5.74 -10.58 1.59
N GLU A 88 6.57 -10.88 2.59
CA GLU A 88 7.93 -10.35 2.68
C GLU A 88 8.81 -10.71 1.46
N LYS A 89 8.58 -11.86 0.82
CA LYS A 89 9.31 -12.26 -0.39
C LYS A 89 8.81 -11.56 -1.65
N GLU A 90 7.55 -11.17 -1.67
CA GLU A 90 6.86 -10.62 -2.85
C GLU A 90 6.81 -9.10 -2.84
N LYS A 91 6.90 -8.49 -1.65
CA LYS A 91 6.70 -7.06 -1.47
C LYS A 91 7.81 -6.24 -2.11
N ARG A 92 7.44 -5.12 -2.70
CA ARG A 92 8.35 -4.15 -3.30
C ARG A 92 8.09 -2.77 -2.71
N LEU A 93 9.14 -2.13 -2.20
CA LEU A 93 9.03 -0.79 -1.64
C LEU A 93 8.63 0.22 -2.73
N ILE A 94 7.57 0.99 -2.51
CA ILE A 94 7.12 2.04 -3.44
C ILE A 94 7.14 3.44 -2.81
N TYR A 95 7.06 3.52 -1.49
CA TYR A 95 7.17 4.76 -0.73
C TYR A 95 7.85 4.49 0.61
N GLU A 96 8.78 5.36 0.98
CA GLU A 96 9.34 5.46 2.33
C GLU A 96 9.35 6.93 2.71
N ARG A 97 8.85 7.24 3.91
CA ARG A 97 8.88 8.59 4.46
C ARG A 97 10.34 8.94 4.71
N GLN A 98 10.85 9.92 3.96
CA GLN A 98 12.17 10.45 4.24
C GLN A 98 12.10 11.22 5.57
N ASN A 99 12.78 10.70 6.58
CA ASN A 99 13.06 11.49 7.78
C ASN A 99 14.08 12.55 7.35
N GLY A 100 13.65 13.81 7.30
CA GLY A 100 14.55 14.95 7.21
C GLY A 100 15.36 15.11 8.49
#